data_AF-A0A968JZ62-F1
#
_entry.id   AF-A0A968JZ62-F1
#
_cell.length_a   1.000
_cell.length_b   1.000
_cell.length_c   1.000
_cell.angle_alpha   90.00
_cell.angle_beta   90.00
_cell.angle_gamma   90.00
#
_symmetry.space_group_name_H-M   'P 1'
#
loop_
_entity.id
_entity.type
_entity.pdbx_description
1 polymer ?
#
loop_
_entity_poly.entity_id
_entity_poly.type
_entity_poly.pdbx_seq_one_letter_code
_entity_poly.pdbx_strand_id
1 'polypeptide(L)' 'AIVRELDNYGPLWEAIGDYDVGVCLDTCHAWAAGEDLSTAVDRIRSLTGRIDLIHCNDSRDPLGSNRDRHANLGQGEIPG' A
#
# COMPACT_ATOMS: atom_id res chain seq x y z
N ALA A 1 5.75 2.37 -9.86
CA ALA A 1 4.97 1.15 -10.18
C ALA A 1 3.89 0.99 -9.11
N ILE A 2 2.68 0.57 -9.47
CA ILE A 2 1.65 0.21 -8.48
C ILE A 2 1.88 -1.26 -8.15
N VAL A 3 2.50 -1.53 -7.01
CA VAL A 3 2.55 -2.91 -6.50
C VAL A 3 1.26 -3.13 -5.74
N ARG A 4 0.41 -4.01 -6.29
CA ARG A 4 -0.87 -4.36 -5.66
C ARG A 4 -0.67 -5.33 -4.50
N GLU A 5 0.13 -6.36 -4.69
CA GLU A 5 0.42 -7.36 -3.64
C GLU A 5 1.84 -7.17 -3.12
N LEU A 6 2.02 -7.07 -1.80
CA LEU A 6 3.34 -6.89 -1.20
C LEU A 6 4.31 -8.05 -1.52
N ASP A 7 3.79 -9.23 -1.85
CA ASP A 7 4.61 -10.39 -2.26
C ASP A 7 5.37 -10.14 -3.57
N ASN A 8 4.86 -9.26 -4.45
CA ASN A 8 5.56 -8.85 -5.67
C ASN A 8 6.54 -7.68 -5.44
N TYR A 9 6.60 -7.12 -4.23
CA TYR A 9 7.44 -5.95 -3.92
C TYR A 9 8.91 -6.32 -3.77
N GLY A 10 9.23 -7.51 -3.24
CA GLY A 10 10.61 -7.97 -3.03
C GLY A 10 11.44 -8.00 -4.32
N PRO A 11 11.03 -8.77 -5.35
CA PRO A 11 11.78 -8.84 -6.62
C PRO A 11 11.87 -7.49 -7.34
N LEU A 12 10.84 -6.65 -7.24
CA LEU A 12 10.90 -5.29 -7.79
C LEU A 12 11.97 -4.48 -7.07
N TRP A 13 11.95 -4.49 -5.73
CA TRP A 13 12.90 -3.73 -4.92
C TRP A 13 14.34 -4.20 -5.13
N GLU A 14 14.58 -5.50 -5.24
CA GLU A 14 15.88 -6.06 -5.62
C GLU A 14 16.38 -5.52 -6.96
N ALA A 15 15.48 -5.28 -7.93
CA ALA A 15 15.84 -4.78 -9.25
C ALA A 15 16.08 -3.26 -9.30
N ILE A 16 15.42 -2.47 -8.44
CA ILE A 16 15.41 -1.01 -8.55
C ILE A 16 15.94 -0.24 -7.33
N GLY A 17 16.19 -0.90 -6.20
CA GLY A 17 16.52 -0.26 -4.92
C GLY A 17 17.80 0.57 -4.95
N ASP A 18 18.77 0.20 -5.80
CA ASP A 18 20.07 0.87 -5.92
C ASP A 18 20.00 2.22 -6.66
N TYR A 19 18.85 2.58 -7.26
CA TYR A 19 18.68 3.83 -8.01
C TYR A 19 18.13 4.99 -7.16
N ASP A 20 18.20 4.90 -5.82
CA ASP A 20 17.65 5.88 -4.86
C ASP A 20 16.18 6.23 -5.12
N VAL A 21 15.39 5.20 -5.43
CA VAL A 21 13.94 5.34 -5.62
C VAL A 21 13.22 5.45 -4.27
N GLY A 22 12.16 6.25 -4.25
CA GLY A 22 11.28 6.38 -3.08
C GLY A 22 10.14 5.35 -3.07
N VAL A 23 9.54 5.16 -1.90
CA VAL A 23 8.40 4.27 -1.66
C VAL A 23 7.19 5.07 -1.19
N CYS A 24 6.07 4.93 -1.89
CA CYS A 24 4.78 5.50 -1.49
C CYS A 24 3.82 4.37 -1.09
N LEU A 25 3.27 4.45 0.12
CA LEU A 25 2.17 3.60 0.58
C LEU A 25 0.84 4.31 0.32
N ASP A 26 -0.08 3.67 -0.40
CA ASP A 26 -1.46 4.12 -0.54
C ASP A 26 -2.41 3.18 0.22
N THR A 27 -3.12 3.70 1.21
CA THR A 27 -3.96 2.88 2.11
C THR A 27 -5.18 2.29 1.40
N CYS A 28 -5.75 3.00 0.41
CA CYS A 28 -6.87 2.46 -0.38
C CYS A 28 -6.40 1.30 -1.25
N HIS A 29 -5.20 1.43 -1.86
CA HIS A 29 -4.66 0.37 -2.71
C HIS A 29 -4.28 -0.88 -1.90
N ALA A 30 -3.62 -0.71 -0.75
CA ALA A 30 -3.27 -1.81 0.13
C ALA A 30 -4.52 -2.54 0.63
N TRP A 31 -5.57 -1.79 1.01
CA TRP A 31 -6.87 -2.36 1.36
C TRP A 31 -7.52 -3.12 0.19
N ALA A 32 -7.54 -2.53 -1.01
CA ALA A 32 -8.09 -3.17 -2.21
C ALA A 32 -7.37 -4.47 -2.57
N ALA A 33 -6.08 -4.59 -2.23
CA ALA A 33 -5.27 -5.79 -2.41
C ALA A 33 -5.45 -6.84 -1.30
N GLY A 34 -6.17 -6.52 -0.23
CA GLY A 34 -6.39 -7.43 0.88
C GLY A 34 -5.31 -7.39 1.95
N GLU A 35 -4.44 -6.37 1.94
CA GLU A 35 -3.37 -6.21 2.92
C GLU A 35 -3.95 -5.76 4.28
N ASP A 36 -3.43 -6.35 5.36
CA ASP A 36 -3.68 -5.86 6.71
C ASP A 36 -2.91 -4.55 6.96
N LEU A 37 -3.66 -3.44 6.97
CA LEU A 37 -3.09 -2.11 7.17
C LEU A 37 -2.41 -1.93 8.54
N SER A 38 -2.77 -2.73 9.55
CA SER A 38 -2.14 -2.66 10.88
C SER A 38 -0.66 -3.10 10.86
N THR A 39 -0.26 -3.88 9.86
CA THR A 39 1.11 -4.40 9.70
C THR A 39 1.81 -3.90 8.43
N ALA A 40 1.09 -3.22 7.53
CA ALA A 40 1.60 -2.82 6.22
C ALA A 40 2.87 -1.94 6.29
N VAL A 41 2.93 -1.00 7.24
CA VAL A 41 4.10 -0.11 7.40
C VAL A 41 5.36 -0.90 7.76
N ASP A 42 5.26 -1.81 8.73
CA ASP A 42 6.39 -2.61 9.17
C ASP A 42 6.84 -3.58 8.09
N ARG A 43 5.89 -4.20 7.38
CA ARG A 43 6.19 -5.09 6.24
C ARG A 43 6.93 -4.34 5.13
N ILE A 44 6.44 -3.18 4.70
CA ILE A 44 7.09 -2.38 3.67
C ILE A 44 8.50 -1.96 4.12
N ARG A 45 8.65 -1.42 5.34
CA ARG A 45 9.97 -1.02 5.85
C ARG A 45 10.93 -2.20 5.98
N SER A 46 10.45 -3.40 6.28
CA SER A 46 11.30 -4.59 6.33
C SER A 46 11.87 -4.98 4.97
N LEU A 47 11.17 -4.66 3.87
CA LEU A 47 11.60 -4.93 2.51
C LEU A 47 12.43 -3.80 1.91
N THR A 48 12.03 -2.54 2.15
CA THR A 48 12.57 -1.38 1.44
C THR A 48 13.45 -0.49 2.30
N GLY A 49 13.37 -0.63 3.63
CA GLY A 49 14.00 0.28 4.59
C GLY A 49 13.35 1.67 4.70
N ARG A 50 12.35 2.00 3.85
CA ARG A 50 11.81 3.35 3.75
C ARG A 50 10.34 3.41 3.33
N ILE A 51 9.66 4.46 3.78
CA ILE A 51 8.40 4.97 3.22
C ILE A 51 8.57 6.48 3.19
N ASP A 52 8.53 7.05 1.99
CA ASP A 52 8.79 8.47 1.76
C ASP A 52 7.49 9.28 1.69
N LEU A 53 6.38 8.63 1.34
CA LEU A 53 5.07 9.24 1.24
C LEU A 53 3.96 8.25 1.63
N ILE A 54 2.92 8.78 2.26
CA ILE A 54 1.67 8.05 2.48
C ILE A 54 0.55 8.81 1.79
N HIS A 55 -0.15 8.15 0.87
CA HIS A 55 -1.48 8.54 0.46
C HIS A 55 -2.48 7.92 1.43
N CYS A 56 -3.00 8.76 2.34
CA CYS A 56 -4.00 8.35 3.31
C CYS A 56 -5.39 8.50 2.67
N ASN A 57 -5.80 7.45 1.97
CA ASN A 57 -7.10 7.34 1.31
C ASN A 57 -7.95 6.29 2.01
N ASP A 58 -9.22 6.60 2.26
CA ASP A 58 -10.22 5.59 2.58
C ASP A 58 -10.66 4.88 1.28
N SER A 59 -11.28 3.70 1.39
CA SER A 59 -11.75 2.89 0.27
C SER A 59 -13.27 2.85 0.24
N ARG A 60 -13.90 3.13 -0.90
CA ARG A 60 -15.35 2.92 -1.10
C ARG A 60 -15.74 1.44 -1.18
N ASP A 61 -14.76 0.55 -1.13
CA ASP A 61 -14.91 -0.86 -1.43
C ASP A 61 -14.40 -1.77 -0.31
N PRO A 62 -14.92 -3.00 -0.18
CA PRO A 62 -14.43 -3.99 0.77
C PRO A 62 -12.97 -4.37 0.58
N LEU A 63 -12.37 -4.92 1.65
CA LEU A 63 -11.03 -5.51 1.65
C LEU A 63 -10.91 -6.55 0.52
N GLY A 64 -9.80 -6.50 -0.23
CA GLY A 64 -9.53 -7.48 -1.30
C GLY A 64 -10.43 -7.34 -2.54
N SER A 65 -11.14 -6.22 -2.68
CA SER A 65 -12.06 -5.98 -3.80
C SER A 65 -11.38 -5.82 -5.17
N ASN A 66 -10.06 -5.59 -5.20
CA ASN A 66 -9.29 -5.22 -6.40
C ASN A 66 -9.76 -3.94 -7.11
N ARG A 67 -10.59 -3.12 -6.44
CA ARG A 67 -11.11 -1.85 -6.96
C ARG A 67 -10.43 -0.68 -6.29
N ASP A 68 -10.10 0.31 -7.09
CA ASP A 68 -9.39 1.51 -6.67
C ASP A 68 -10.35 2.72 -6.74
N ARG A 69 -11.12 2.90 -5.67
CA ARG A 69 -12.12 3.98 -5.57
C ARG A 69 -12.02 4.62 -4.20
N HIS A 70 -11.38 5.78 -4.14
CA HIS A 70 -11.15 6.48 -2.89
C HIS A 70 -12.46 7.01 -2.29
N ALA A 71 -12.51 7.03 -0.96
CA ALA A 71 -13.49 7.75 -0.16
C ALA A 71 -12.80 8.87 0.64
N ASN A 72 -13.58 9.85 1.07
CA ASN A 72 -13.12 10.72 2.15
C ASN A 72 -12.93 9.87 3.42
N LEU A 73 -12.01 10.29 4.28
CA LEU A 73 -11.71 9.59 5.53
C LEU A 73 -12.98 9.38 6.38
N GLY A 74 -13.21 8.13 6.77
CA GLY A 74 -14.38 7.72 7.56
C GLY A 74 -15.67 7.61 6.76
N GLN A 75 -15.61 7.71 5.43
CA GLN A 75 -16.75 7.53 4.53
C GLN A 75 -16.64 6.28 3.65
N GLY A 76 -15.60 5.47 3.85
CA GLY A 76 -15.38 4.22 3.19
C GLY A 76 -15.53 3.01 4.11
N GLU A 77 -14.91 1.91 3.70
CA GLU A 77 -14.95 0.61 4.38
C GLU A 77 -13.66 0.30 5.13
N ILE A 78 -12.63 1.17 5.06
CA ILE A 78 -11.43 0.99 5.90
C ILE A 78 -11.83 1.30 7.36
N PRO A 79 -11.63 0.36 8.30
CA PRO A 79 -11.90 0.62 9.71
C PRO A 79 -11.03 1.76 10.24
N GLY A 80 -11.65 2.64 11.03
CA GLY A 80 -10.96 3.70 11.77
C GLY A 80 -10.28 3.23 13.03
#